data_AF-A0A2E8UD42-F1
#
_entry.id   AF-A0A2E8UD42-F1
#
_cell.length_a   1.000
_cell.length_b   1.000
_cell.length_c   1.000
_cell.angle_alpha   90.00
_cell.angle_beta   90.00
_cell.angle_gamma   90.00
#
_symmetry.space_group_name_H-M   'P 1'
#
loop_
_entity.id
_entity.type
_entity.pdbx_description
1 polymer ?
#
loop_
_entity_poly.entity_id
_entity_poly.type
_entity_poly.pdbx_seq_one_letter_code
_entity_poly.pdbx_strand_id
1 'polypeptide(L)'
;MTEFHLDTPTATTEEAAQIVDTYLETAQPKPITSYHKIRGIVRRCLDAGYEAAQIVDALHATEAFTLSAIEYTLRRAKPEAPNPPAHRFWKPETIERPIKKDAAIANIRSLRRGQYE
;
A
#
# COMPACT_ATOMS: atom_id res chain seq x y z
N MET A 1 21.68 27.68 7.49
CA MET A 1 21.92 26.62 6.50
C MET A 1 21.26 25.38 7.07
N THR A 2 20.10 24.99 6.52
CA THR A 2 19.36 23.83 7.02
C THR A 2 19.73 22.67 6.11
N GLU A 3 20.59 21.79 6.61
CA GLU A 3 20.99 20.58 5.90
C GLU A 3 19.78 19.64 5.81
N PHE A 4 19.28 19.44 4.59
CA PHE A 4 18.28 18.42 4.32
C PHE A 4 19.00 17.07 4.19
N HIS A 5 19.05 16.31 5.28
CA HIS A 5 19.37 14.89 5.21
C HIS A 5 18.20 14.16 4.55
N LEU A 6 18.35 13.85 3.25
CA LEU A 6 17.55 12.84 2.59
C LEU A 6 18.09 11.48 3.05
N ASP A 7 17.56 10.99 4.17
CA ASP A 7 17.84 9.64 4.65
C ASP A 7 17.44 8.65 3.55
N THR A 8 18.44 8.00 2.98
CA THR A 8 18.32 7.21 1.76
C THR A 8 17.41 5.99 1.98
N PRO A 9 16.46 5.70 1.06
CA PRO A 9 15.49 4.59 1.17
C PRO A 9 16.12 3.17 1.13
N THR A 10 17.44 3.07 1.04
CA THR A 10 18.20 1.81 1.05
C THR A 10 18.32 1.22 2.45
N ALA A 11 18.50 2.04 3.50
CA ALA A 11 18.67 1.56 4.86
C ALA A 11 17.43 0.81 5.37
N THR A 12 16.24 1.37 5.15
CA THR A 12 14.95 0.76 5.52
C THR A 12 14.65 -0.54 4.76
N THR A 13 15.30 -0.76 3.61
CA THR A 13 15.07 -1.94 2.76
C THR A 13 15.87 -3.16 3.26
N GLU A 14 17.07 -2.95 3.79
CA GLU A 14 17.89 -4.00 4.42
C GLU A 14 17.38 -4.31 5.83
N GLU A 15 17.06 -3.28 6.61
CA GLU A 15 16.47 -3.43 7.95
C GLU A 15 15.15 -4.20 7.91
N ALA A 16 14.28 -3.90 6.93
CA ALA A 16 13.06 -4.66 6.72
C ALA A 16 13.31 -6.14 6.39
N ALA A 17 14.43 -6.48 5.73
CA ALA A 17 14.77 -7.88 5.47
C ALA A 17 15.15 -8.60 6.77
N GLN A 18 16.02 -7.99 7.57
CA GLN A 18 16.47 -8.54 8.85
C GLN A 18 15.32 -8.80 9.83
N ILE A 19 14.36 -7.88 9.91
CA ILE A 19 13.16 -8.04 10.75
C ILE A 19 12.31 -9.21 10.28
N VAL A 20 12.14 -9.38 8.96
CA VAL A 20 11.37 -10.50 8.41
C VAL A 20 12.07 -11.82 8.68
N ASP A 21 13.40 -11.88 8.51
CA ASP A 21 14.16 -13.10 8.82
C ASP A 21 14.02 -13.46 10.31
N THR A 22 14.16 -12.48 11.20
CA THR A 22 13.95 -12.69 12.65
C THR A 22 12.55 -13.22 12.94
N TYR A 23 11.52 -12.62 12.34
CA TYR A 23 10.14 -13.08 12.49
C TYR A 23 9.94 -14.51 11.97
N LEU A 24 10.53 -14.88 10.82
CA LEU A 24 10.39 -16.22 10.25
C LEU A 24 11.13 -17.30 11.02
N GLU A 25 12.20 -16.95 11.73
CA GLU A 25 12.90 -17.84 12.66
C GLU A 25 12.06 -18.14 13.91
N THR A 26 11.29 -17.16 14.40
CA THR A 26 10.48 -17.30 15.62
C THR A 26 9.03 -17.72 15.36
N ALA A 27 8.50 -17.53 14.16
CA ALA A 27 7.09 -17.78 13.84
C ALA A 27 6.74 -19.28 13.82
N GLN A 28 5.80 -19.66 14.67
CA GLN A 28 5.21 -21.01 14.69
C GLN A 28 3.68 -20.89 14.80
N PRO A 29 2.90 -21.31 13.79
CA PRO A 29 3.33 -21.95 12.53
C PRO A 29 4.00 -20.97 11.56
N LYS A 30 4.79 -21.51 10.62
CA LYS A 30 5.39 -20.70 9.55
C LYS A 30 4.27 -20.09 8.68
N PRO A 31 4.34 -18.79 8.36
CA PRO A 31 3.33 -18.13 7.55
C PRO A 31 3.35 -18.66 6.12
N ILE A 32 2.15 -18.85 5.55
CA ILE A 32 1.98 -19.22 4.12
C ILE A 32 2.25 -18.00 3.21
N THR A 33 2.14 -16.80 3.77
CA THR A 33 2.36 -15.53 3.07
C THR A 33 3.78 -15.44 2.53
N SER A 34 3.93 -14.96 1.29
CA SER A 34 5.25 -14.82 0.67
C SER A 34 6.15 -13.81 1.42
N TYR A 35 7.43 -14.14 1.50
CA TYR A 35 8.47 -13.29 2.11
C TYR A 35 8.41 -11.84 1.60
N HIS A 36 8.32 -11.66 0.28
CA HIS A 36 8.27 -10.33 -0.34
C HIS A 36 7.06 -9.50 0.11
N LYS A 37 5.92 -10.15 0.38
CA LYS A 37 4.73 -9.48 0.87
C LYS A 37 4.90 -9.05 2.33
N ILE A 38 5.47 -9.91 3.18
CA ILE A 38 5.75 -9.57 4.58
C ILE A 38 6.76 -8.42 4.64
N ARG A 39 7.87 -8.51 3.88
CA ARG A 39 8.87 -7.43 3.78
C ARG A 39 8.29 -6.10 3.32
N GLY A 40 7.39 -6.13 2.34
CA GLY A 40 6.70 -4.92 1.88
C GLY A 40 5.84 -4.26 2.96
N ILE A 41 5.24 -5.06 3.86
CA ILE A 41 4.47 -4.56 5.00
C ILE A 41 5.40 -4.00 6.08
N VAL A 42 6.45 -4.74 6.44
CA VAL A 42 7.46 -4.31 7.43
C VAL A 42 8.07 -2.98 7.03
N ARG A 43 8.45 -2.81 5.75
CA ARG A 43 9.01 -1.55 5.27
C ARG A 43 8.06 -0.36 5.48
N ARG A 44 6.76 -0.54 5.20
CA ARG A 44 5.76 0.51 5.43
C ARG A 44 5.58 0.83 6.92
N CYS A 45 5.78 -0.15 7.79
CA CYS A 45 5.73 0.07 9.25
C CYS A 45 6.98 0.85 9.72
N LEU A 46 8.16 0.54 9.19
CA LEU A 46 9.37 1.32 9.44
C LEU A 46 9.22 2.76 8.90
N ASP A 47 8.70 2.94 7.68
CA ASP A 47 8.40 4.27 7.11
C ASP A 47 7.42 5.06 7.99
N ALA A 48 6.54 4.37 8.73
CA ALA A 48 5.60 4.98 9.67
C ALA A 48 6.21 5.23 11.07
N GLY A 49 7.48 4.89 11.30
CA GLY A 49 8.18 5.14 12.55
C GLY A 49 7.91 4.11 13.65
N TYR A 50 7.47 2.90 13.31
CA TYR A 50 7.35 1.80 14.28
C TYR A 50 8.70 1.10 14.49
N GLU A 51 8.96 0.73 15.74
CA GLU A 51 10.17 0.00 16.12
C GLU A 51 10.14 -1.46 15.65
N ALA A 52 11.30 -2.02 15.33
CA ALA A 52 11.44 -3.40 14.87
C ALA A 52 10.74 -4.43 15.78
N ALA A 53 10.95 -4.34 17.10
CA ALA A 53 10.34 -5.24 18.08
C ALA A 53 8.80 -5.18 18.04
N GLN A 54 8.24 -3.98 17.87
CA GLN A 54 6.79 -3.79 17.81
C GLN A 54 6.19 -4.40 16.54
N ILE A 55 6.93 -4.31 15.43
CA ILE A 55 6.53 -4.93 14.16
C ILE A 55 6.53 -6.45 14.29
N VAL A 56 7.56 -7.04 14.89
CA VAL A 56 7.65 -8.49 15.11
C VAL A 56 6.51 -8.99 16.01
N ASP A 57 6.24 -8.28 17.12
CA ASP A 57 5.13 -8.63 18.01
C ASP A 57 3.77 -8.53 17.30
N ALA A 58 3.57 -7.48 16.50
CA ALA A 58 2.34 -7.32 15.71
C ALA A 58 2.19 -8.42 14.65
N LEU A 59 3.28 -8.86 14.03
CA LEU A 59 3.28 -9.97 13.06
C LEU A 59 2.91 -11.30 13.73
N HIS A 60 3.35 -11.55 14.95
CA HIS A 60 2.94 -12.74 15.72
C HIS A 60 1.49 -12.67 16.21
N ALA A 61 1.03 -11.48 16.59
CA ALA A 61 -0.32 -11.29 17.12
C ALA A 61 -1.40 -11.24 16.03
N THR A 62 -1.03 -11.01 14.77
CA THR A 62 -1.99 -10.82 13.68
C THR A 62 -2.19 -12.12 12.89
N GLU A 63 -3.43 -12.62 12.86
CA GLU A 63 -3.78 -13.82 12.08
C GLU A 63 -3.79 -13.57 10.56
N ALA A 64 -3.99 -12.32 10.14
CA ALA A 64 -4.08 -11.91 8.74
C ALA A 64 -2.92 -11.00 8.31
N PHE A 65 -2.08 -11.47 7.38
CA PHE A 65 -0.97 -10.70 6.81
C PHE A 65 -1.43 -9.68 5.76
N THR A 66 -2.20 -8.70 6.22
CA THR A 66 -2.59 -7.51 5.47
C THR A 66 -2.05 -6.28 6.18
N LEU A 67 -1.71 -5.24 5.40
CA LEU A 67 -1.18 -4.00 5.95
C LEU A 67 -2.15 -3.39 6.98
N SER A 68 -3.44 -3.35 6.65
CA SER A 68 -4.47 -2.77 7.52
C SER A 68 -4.63 -3.52 8.85
N ALA A 69 -4.55 -4.84 8.85
CA ALA A 69 -4.63 -5.62 10.10
C ALA A 69 -3.40 -5.39 10.98
N ILE A 70 -2.21 -5.38 10.41
CA ILE A 70 -0.96 -5.15 11.14
C ILE A 70 -0.91 -3.71 11.68
N GLU A 71 -1.28 -2.72 10.87
CA GLU A 71 -1.41 -1.34 11.33
C GLU A 71 -2.43 -1.20 12.48
N TYR A 72 -3.57 -1.89 12.40
CA TYR A 72 -4.56 -1.89 13.48
C TYR A 72 -3.97 -2.47 14.77
N THR A 73 -3.27 -3.61 14.69
CA THR A 73 -2.60 -4.23 15.83
C THR A 73 -1.54 -3.30 16.44
N LEU A 74 -0.74 -2.64 15.60
CA LEU A 74 0.28 -1.66 16.02
C LEU A 74 -0.33 -0.44 16.72
N ARG A 75 -1.41 0.13 16.17
CA ARG A 75 -2.14 1.27 16.78
C ARG A 75 -2.84 0.90 18.09
N ARG A 76 -3.29 -0.35 18.22
CA ARG A 76 -3.88 -0.85 19.47
C ARG A 76 -2.81 -1.02 20.55
N ALA A 77 -1.59 -1.44 20.17
CA ALA A 77 -0.46 -1.60 21.09
C ALA A 77 0.18 -0.26 21.50
N LYS A 78 0.20 0.74 20.61
CA LYS A 78 0.58 2.13 20.88
C LYS A 78 -0.53 3.07 20.37
N PRO A 79 -1.40 3.61 21.24
CA PRO A 79 -2.39 4.62 20.82
C PRO A 79 -1.72 5.93 20.35
N GLU A 80 -0.45 6.14 20.70
CA GLU A 80 0.37 7.30 20.34
C GLU A 80 1.33 6.95 19.20
N ALA A 81 0.81 6.32 18.14
CA ALA A 81 1.60 6.11 16.93
C ALA A 81 2.01 7.48 16.35
N PRO A 82 3.29 7.67 15.97
CA PRO A 82 3.68 8.85 15.21
C PRO A 82 2.81 8.89 13.95
N ASN A 83 2.20 10.05 13.72
CA ASN A 83 1.26 10.30 12.63
C ASN A 83 1.84 9.68 11.34
N PRO A 84 1.19 8.65 10.73
CA PRO A 84 1.75 7.98 9.57
C PRO A 84 2.08 9.06 8.53
N PRO A 85 3.25 9.00 7.85
CA PRO A 85 3.64 10.01 6.89
C PRO A 85 2.47 10.15 5.93
N ALA A 86 1.90 11.36 5.92
CA ALA A 86 0.67 11.65 5.20
C ALA A 86 0.78 10.98 3.85
N HIS A 87 -0.03 9.93 3.64
CA HIS A 87 -0.10 9.19 2.40
C HIS A 87 -0.05 10.25 1.33
N ARG A 88 1.02 10.28 0.53
CA ARG A 88 1.22 11.26 -0.53
C ARG A 88 -0.05 11.13 -1.35
N PHE A 89 -1.02 12.01 -1.07
CA PHE A 89 -2.36 11.88 -1.60
C PHE A 89 -2.11 11.81 -3.08
N TRP A 90 -2.50 10.70 -3.68
CA TRP A 90 -2.55 10.62 -5.13
C TRP A 90 -3.54 11.73 -5.48
N LYS A 91 -3.02 12.93 -5.76
CA LYS A 91 -3.81 13.97 -6.37
C LYS A 91 -4.26 13.26 -7.65
N PRO A 92 -5.56 13.06 -7.88
CA PRO A 92 -5.97 12.76 -9.23
C PRO A 92 -5.49 14.00 -10.00
N GLU A 93 -4.33 13.90 -10.66
CA GLU A 93 -4.06 14.78 -11.77
C GLU A 93 -5.28 14.59 -12.64
N THR A 94 -6.11 15.62 -12.68
CA THR A 94 -7.27 15.68 -13.54
C THR A 94 -6.72 15.44 -14.93
N ILE A 95 -6.73 14.19 -15.38
CA ILE A 95 -6.52 13.86 -16.77
C ILE A 95 -7.81 14.38 -17.41
N GLU A 96 -7.85 15.68 -17.70
CA GLU A 96 -8.75 16.23 -18.70
C GLU A 96 -8.37 15.51 -20.00
N ARG A 97 -8.95 14.33 -20.18
CA ARG A 97 -8.96 13.69 -21.49
C ARG A 97 -9.62 14.71 -22.39
N PRO A 98 -8.96 15.21 -23.46
CA PRO A 98 -9.66 15.99 -24.44
C PRO A 98 -10.71 15.07 -25.04
N ILE A 99 -11.98 15.28 -24.68
CA ILE A 99 -13.10 14.65 -25.35
C ILE A 99 -13.05 15.24 -26.76
N LYS A 100 -12.48 14.50 -27.71
CA LYS A 100 -12.70 14.76 -29.12
C LYS A 100 -14.20 14.58 -29.38
N LYS A 101 -14.96 15.65 -29.22
CA LYS A 101 -16.34 15.77 -29.69
C LYS A 101 -16.28 15.96 -31.20
N ASP A 102 -15.98 14.91 -31.95
CA ASP A 102 -16.18 14.98 -33.39
C ASP A 102 -16.54 13.63 -34.01
N ALA A 103 -17.69 13.64 -34.68
CA ALA A 103 -18.10 12.80 -35.80
C ALA A 103 -18.34 11.29 -35.60
N ALA A 104 -19.22 10.89 -34.69
CA ALA A 104 -19.81 9.53 -34.76
C ALA A 104 -21.32 9.44 -34.43
N ILE A 105 -22.07 10.55 -34.47
CA ILE A 105 -23.54 10.52 -34.39
C ILE A 105 -24.11 10.90 -35.75
N ALA A 106 -23.89 10.04 -36.74
CA ALA A 106 -24.59 10.15 -38.03
C ALA A 106 -24.69 8.77 -38.71
N ASN A 107 -25.10 7.71 -38.00
CA ASN A 107 -25.56 6.50 -38.71
C ASN A 107 -26.43 5.49 -37.92
N ILE A 108 -27.33 5.96 -37.03
CA ILE A 108 -28.32 5.08 -36.36
C ILE A 108 -29.75 5.59 -36.59
N ARG A 109 -30.02 6.20 -37.74
CA ARG A 109 -31.38 6.65 -38.13
C ARG A 109 -31.78 6.34 -39.57
N SER A 110 -31.22 5.29 -40.17
CA SER A 110 -31.62 4.82 -41.51
C SER A 110 -32.06 3.33 -41.57
N LEU A 111 -32.25 2.65 -40.44
CA LEU A 111 -32.56 1.20 -40.42
C LEU A 111 -33.88 0.83 -39.74
N ARG A 112 -34.84 1.76 -39.62
CA ARG A 112 -36.20 1.49 -39.10
C ARG A 112 -37.33 2.20 -39.85
N ARG A 113 -37.27 2.29 -41.18
CA ARG A 113 -38.45 2.54 -42.02
C ARG A 113 -38.30 1.76 -43.33
N GLY A 114 -39.00 0.63 -43.42
CA GLY A 114 -39.00 -0.22 -44.62
C GLY A 114 -39.43 -1.66 -44.37
N GLN A 115 -40.23 -1.92 -43.33
CA GLN A 115 -40.82 -3.22 -43.04
C GLN A 115 -42.27 -2.98 -42.63
N TYR A 116 -43.10 -2.54 -43.57
CA TYR A 116 -44.57 -2.68 -43.63
C TYR A 116 -45.03 -2.05 -44.95
N GLU A 117 -44.79 -2.72 -46.06
CA GLU A 117 -45.68 -2.80 -47.23
C GLU A 117 -45.44 -4.15 -47.92
#